data_AF-A0A4Z1D249-F1
#
_entry.id   AF-A0A4Z1D249-F1
#
_cell.length_a   1.000
_cell.length_b   1.000
_cell.length_c   1.000
_cell.angle_alpha   90.00
_cell.angle_beta   90.00
_cell.angle_gamma   90.00
#
_symmetry.space_group_name_H-M   'P 1'
#
loop_
_entity.id
_entity.type
_entity.pdbx_description
1 polymer ?
#
loop_
_entity_poly.entity_id
_entity_poly.type
_entity_poly.pdbx_seq_one_letter_code
_entity_poly.pdbx_strand_id
1 'polypeptide(L)' 'MARFFEGLYGSDKAIKRNAVMVIISTLVLYVISAILWTKGGWGAAFAPLLVALVVDALCIAVWLSLRSQRR' A
#
# COMPACT_ATOMS: atom_id res chain seq x y z
N MET A 1 -6.41 9.87 -24.85
CA MET A 1 -6.62 9.20 -23.53
C MET A 1 -5.41 9.29 -22.59
N ALA A 2 -4.16 9.41 -23.07
CA ALA A 2 -2.98 9.59 -22.21
C ALA A 2 -2.95 10.92 -21.42
N ARG A 3 -3.41 12.02 -22.03
CA ARG A 3 -3.38 13.37 -21.41
C ARG A 3 -4.39 13.58 -20.27
N PHE A 4 -5.42 12.75 -20.16
CA PHE A 4 -6.42 12.87 -19.08
C PHE A 4 -5.91 12.30 -17.75
N PHE A 5 -5.01 11.31 -17.81
CA PHE A 5 -4.34 10.77 -16.63
C PHE A 5 -3.25 11.71 -16.12
N GLU A 6 -2.52 12.41 -17.01
CA GLU A 6 -1.51 13.40 -16.62
C GLU A 6 -2.11 14.56 -15.79
N GLY A 7 -3.34 14.97 -16.07
CA GLY A 7 -4.04 16.04 -15.33
C GLY A 7 -4.53 15.63 -13.92
N LEU A 8 -4.78 14.34 -13.69
CA LEU A 8 -5.17 13.81 -12.37
C LEU A 8 -3.96 13.36 -11.52
N TYR A 9 -2.83 13.05 -12.16
CA TYR A 9 -1.56 12.66 -11.54
C TYR A 9 -0.56 13.83 -11.38
N GLY A 10 -0.99 15.06 -11.63
CA GLY A 10 -0.16 16.25 -11.92
C GLY A 10 0.67 16.86 -10.78
N SER A 11 1.14 16.10 -9.78
CA SER A 11 2.24 16.56 -8.95
C SER A 11 3.05 15.37 -8.46
N ASP A 12 4.28 15.21 -8.96
CA ASP A 12 5.24 14.22 -8.45
C ASP A 12 5.38 14.30 -6.92
N LYS A 13 5.19 15.48 -6.33
CA LYS A 13 5.15 15.67 -4.88
C LYS A 13 3.92 15.01 -4.23
N ALA A 14 2.74 15.10 -4.84
CA ALA A 14 1.52 14.45 -4.35
C ALA A 14 1.60 12.92 -4.49
N ILE A 15 2.15 12.41 -5.60
CA ILE A 15 2.38 10.97 -5.80
C ILE A 15 3.34 10.43 -4.74
N LYS A 16 4.49 11.09 -4.54
CA LYS A 16 5.45 10.70 -3.48
C LYS A 16 4.83 10.76 -2.09
N ARG A 17 4.06 11.81 -1.78
CA ARG A 17 3.40 11.96 -0.48
C ARG A 17 2.36 10.85 -0.25
N ASN A 18 1.59 10.48 -1.28
CA ASN A 18 0.62 9.40 -1.20
C ASN A 18 1.31 8.04 -1.03
N ALA A 19 2.40 7.79 -1.77
CA ALA A 19 3.18 6.57 -1.59
C ALA A 19 3.77 6.46 -0.18
N VAL A 20 4.31 7.55 0.37
CA VAL A 20 4.79 7.60 1.75
C VAL A 20 3.66 7.38 2.76
N MET A 21 2.49 7.98 2.56
CA MET A 21 1.32 7.73 3.42
C MET A 21 0.91 6.26 3.40
N VAL A 22 0.86 5.61 2.23
CA VAL A 22 0.53 4.18 2.13
C VAL A 22 1.54 3.32 2.88
N ILE A 23 2.85 3.59 2.75
CA ILE A 23 3.91 2.87 3.46
C ILE A 23 3.75 3.02 4.98
N ILE A 24 3.48 4.24 5.46
CA ILE A 24 3.28 4.48 6.90
C ILE A 24 2.02 3.74 7.38
N SER A 25 0.92 3.78 6.61
CA SER A 25 -0.32 3.10 6.96
C SER A 25 -0.18 1.57 7.01
N THR A 26 0.54 0.96 6.06
CA THR A 26 0.79 -0.49 6.09
C THR A 26 1.70 -0.87 7.26
N LEU A 27 2.72 -0.07 7.56
CA LEU A 27 3.57 -0.26 8.75
C LEU A 27 2.75 -0.25 10.05
N VAL A 28 1.83 0.70 10.19
CA VAL A 28 0.93 0.79 11.35
C VAL A 28 0.04 -0.45 11.45
N LEU A 29 -0.49 -0.96 10.33
CA LEU A 29 -1.28 -2.20 10.31
C LEU A 29 -0.47 -3.41 10.79
N TYR A 30 0.79 -3.54 10.39
CA TYR A 30 1.67 -4.61 10.89
C TYR A 30 1.92 -4.49 12.40
N VAL A 31 2.13 -3.28 12.91
CA VAL A 31 2.31 -3.04 14.36
C VAL A 31 1.04 -3.40 15.13
N ILE A 32 -0.13 -2.95 14.66
CA ILE A 32 -1.42 -3.29 15.27
C ILE A 32 -1.62 -4.81 15.26
N SER A 33 -1.30 -5.47 14.15
CA SER A 33 -1.41 -6.92 14.06
C SER A 33 -0.47 -7.63 15.04
N ALA A 34 0.76 -7.15 15.22
CA ALA A 34 1.70 -7.71 16.18
C ALA A 34 1.18 -7.56 17.62
N ILE A 35 0.58 -6.42 17.96
CA ILE A 35 -0.05 -6.19 19.26
C ILE A 35 -1.27 -7.11 19.44
N LEU A 36 -2.11 -7.26 18.41
CA LEU A 36 -3.27 -8.15 18.48
C LEU A 36 -2.87 -9.62 18.58
N TRP A 37 -1.76 -10.02 17.96
CA TRP A 37 -1.21 -11.37 18.12
C TRP A 37 -0.85 -11.65 19.57
N THR A 38 -0.19 -10.70 20.24
CA THR A 38 0.23 -10.87 21.64
C THR A 38 -0.92 -10.88 22.63
N LYS A 39 -2.06 -10.24 22.31
CA LYS A 39 -3.22 -10.14 23.21
C LYS A 39 -4.37 -11.10 22.91
N GLY A 40 -4.63 -11.38 21.63
CA GLY A 40 -5.79 -12.14 21.16
C GLY A 40 -5.43 -13.34 20.28
N GLY A 41 -4.13 -13.64 20.15
CA GLY A 41 -3.64 -14.75 19.34
C GLY A 41 -3.85 -14.55 17.84
N TRP A 42 -3.71 -15.65 17.10
CA TRP A 42 -3.71 -15.62 15.64
C TRP A 42 -5.01 -15.10 15.03
N GLY A 43 -6.16 -15.44 15.62
CA GLY A 43 -7.47 -15.03 15.11
C GLY A 43 -7.68 -13.52 15.09
N ALA A 44 -7.15 -12.80 16.08
CA ALA A 44 -7.24 -11.35 16.15
C ALA A 44 -6.22 -10.65 15.22
N ALA A 45 -5.05 -11.25 15.03
CA ALA A 45 -3.99 -10.73 14.16
C ALA A 45 -4.26 -10.98 12.67
N PHE A 46 -5.01 -12.02 12.33
CA PHE A 46 -5.18 -12.46 10.94
C PHE A 46 -5.82 -11.39 10.04
N ALA A 47 -6.91 -10.76 10.49
CA ALA A 47 -7.62 -9.76 9.70
C ALA A 47 -6.73 -8.56 9.30
N PRO A 48 -6.03 -7.86 10.23
CA PRO A 48 -5.15 -6.76 9.85
C PRO A 48 -3.92 -7.21 9.04
N LEU A 49 -3.38 -8.41 9.28
CA LEU A 49 -2.31 -8.98 8.44
C LEU A 49 -2.76 -9.21 7.00
N LEU A 50 -3.95 -9.77 6.81
CA LEU A 50 -4.49 -10.01 5.48
C LEU A 50 -4.72 -8.71 4.71
N VAL A 51 -5.23 -7.67 5.39
CA VAL A 51 -5.38 -6.35 4.78
C VAL A 51 -4.01 -5.77 4.39
N ALA A 52 -3.02 -5.82 5.28
CA ALA A 52 -1.67 -5.34 4.98
C ALA A 52 -1.07 -6.05 3.76
N LEU A 53 -1.23 -7.38 3.69
CA LEU A 53 -0.69 -8.20 2.60
C LEU A 53 -1.38 -7.91 1.25
N VAL A 54 -2.70 -7.70 1.25
CA VAL A 54 -3.44 -7.28 0.04
C VAL A 54 -2.97 -5.91 -0.45
N VAL A 55 -2.77 -4.95 0.46
CA VAL A 55 -2.28 -3.61 0.09
C VAL A 55 -0.86 -3.70 -0.49
N ASP A 56 0.03 -4.50 0.11
CA ASP A 56 1.38 -4.71 -0.41
C ASP A 56 1.36 -5.35 -1.81
N ALA A 57 0.51 -6.37 -2.03
CA ALA A 57 0.34 -7.00 -3.33
C ALA A 57 -0.14 -6.02 -4.40
N LEU A 58 -1.09 -5.14 -4.06
CA LEU A 58 -1.56 -4.08 -4.95
C LEU A 58 -0.44 -3.07 -5.27
N CYS A 59 0.34 -2.66 -4.26
CA CYS A 59 1.49 -1.79 -4.46
C CYS A 59 2.52 -2.40 -5.42
N ILE A 60 2.83 -3.70 -5.26
CA ILE A 60 3.74 -4.42 -6.16
C ILE A 60 3.15 -4.50 -7.57
N ALA A 61 1.86 -4.81 -7.72
CA ALA A 61 1.19 -4.90 -9.03
C ALA A 61 1.20 -3.55 -9.77
N VAL A 62 0.96 -2.44 -9.06
CA VAL A 62 1.06 -1.09 -9.61
C VAL A 62 2.49 -0.79 -10.03
N TRP A 63 3.48 -1.11 -9.18
CA TRP A 63 4.89 -0.90 -9.51
C TRP A 63 5.34 -1.70 -10.73
N LEU A 64 4.95 -2.98 -10.83
CA LEU A 64 5.23 -3.83 -11.99
C LEU A 64 4.59 -3.29 -13.26
N SER A 65 3.33 -2.84 -13.18
CA SER A 65 2.61 -2.26 -14.31
C SER A 65 3.30 -1.00 -14.84
N LEU A 66 3.72 -0.10 -13.93
CA LEU A 66 4.48 1.10 -14.29
C LEU A 66 5.88 0.79 -14.82
N ARG A 67 6.54 -0.25 -14.29
CA ARG A 67 7.86 -0.69 -14.77
C ARG A 67 7.77 -1.31 -16.17
N SER A 68 6.72 -2.09 -16.44
CA SER A 68 6.49 -2.72 -17.74
C SER A 68 6.26 -1.71 -18.86
N GLN A 69 5.72 -0.53 -18.55
CA GLN A 69 5.47 0.55 -19.50
C GLN A 69 6.71 1.40 -19.83
N ARG A 70 7.83 1.23 -19.10
CA ARG A 70 9.11 1.93 -19.35
C ARG A 70 10.07 1.16 -20.26
N ARG A 71 9.70 -0.04 -20.74
CA ARG A 71 10.39 -0.77 -21.80
C ARG A 71 9.60 -0.66 -23.09
#